data_AF-A0A1F3T861-F1
#
_entry.id   AF-A0A1F3T861-F1
#
_cell.length_a   1.000
_cell.length_b   1.000
_cell.length_c   1.000
_cell.angle_alpha   90.00
_cell.angle_beta   90.00
_cell.angle_gamma   90.00
#
_symmetry.space_group_name_H-M   'P 1'
#
loop_
_entity.id
_entity.type
_entity.pdbx_description
1 polymer ?
#
loop_
_entity_poly.entity_id
_entity_poly.type
_entity_poly.pdbx_seq_one_letter_code
_entity_poly.pdbx_strand_id
1 'polypeptide(L)'
;MMEMRILKNKNYQRSNWRNGLGFTDQIAIHPPASDLRRGDFLWRLSSARIEKASPFSTFPEHDRVLIILEGSGVRIVHQFSPGEVEITDVLPLEPYEFPGDVPTDCVLLGARFVCGFSGLRGAIFRNSPKRFSTCRFDDAPWF
;
A
#
# COMPACT_ATOMS: atom_id res chain seq x y z
N MET A 1 27.45 9.43 -4.52
CA MET A 1 27.01 9.04 -5.87
C MET A 1 25.68 8.31 -5.71
N MET A 2 24.59 8.78 -6.32
CA MET A 2 23.32 8.05 -6.30
C MET A 2 23.42 6.90 -7.31
N GLU A 3 23.30 5.66 -6.84
CA GLU A 3 23.27 4.47 -7.69
C GLU A 3 21.84 4.21 -8.12
N MET A 4 21.63 4.05 -9.43
CA MET A 4 20.33 3.71 -9.99
C MET A 4 20.19 2.21 -10.07
N ARG A 5 19.12 1.66 -9.48
CA ARG A 5 18.84 0.23 -9.50
C ARG A 5 17.44 -0.04 -10.03
N ILE A 6 17.35 -0.97 -11.00
CA ILE A 6 16.07 -1.49 -11.49
C ILE A 6 15.73 -2.76 -10.69
N LEU A 7 14.56 -2.76 -10.04
CA LEU A 7 14.04 -3.94 -9.34
C LEU A 7 13.09 -4.69 -10.27
N LYS A 8 13.32 -5.98 -10.46
CA LYS A 8 12.48 -6.87 -11.27
C LYS A 8 11.57 -7.70 -10.36
N ASN A 9 10.40 -8.10 -10.85
CA ASN A 9 9.40 -8.86 -10.08
C ASN A 9 9.97 -10.07 -9.33
N LYS A 10 10.88 -10.82 -9.97
CA LYS A 10 11.53 -12.01 -9.42
C LYS A 10 12.37 -11.75 -8.17
N ASN A 11 12.70 -10.49 -7.91
CA ASN A 11 13.47 -10.06 -6.76
C ASN A 11 12.57 -9.54 -5.63
N TYR A 12 11.25 -9.48 -5.82
CA TYR A 12 10.33 -9.05 -4.76
C TYR A 12 10.21 -10.15 -3.72
N GLN A 13 10.08 -9.74 -2.45
CA GLN A 13 9.87 -10.67 -1.36
C GLN A 13 8.36 -10.91 -1.20
N ARG A 14 7.88 -12.09 -1.62
CA ARG A 14 6.47 -12.46 -1.52
C ARG A 14 6.13 -13.00 -0.13
N SER A 15 5.06 -12.48 0.45
CA SER A 15 4.42 -13.00 1.65
C SER A 15 2.99 -13.44 1.32
N ASN A 16 2.72 -14.73 1.36
CA ASN A 16 1.37 -15.26 1.23
C ASN A 16 0.59 -14.97 2.52
N TRP A 17 -0.65 -14.54 2.38
CA TRP A 17 -1.50 -14.28 3.54
C TRP A 17 -1.88 -15.59 4.22
N ARG A 18 -1.98 -15.58 5.56
CA ARG A 18 -2.27 -16.79 6.36
C ARG A 18 -3.58 -17.49 5.95
N ASN A 19 -4.54 -16.73 5.42
CA ASN A 19 -5.82 -17.25 4.96
C ASN A 19 -5.78 -17.84 3.54
N GLY A 20 -4.65 -17.70 2.82
CA GLY A 20 -4.49 -18.18 1.44
C GLY A 20 -5.18 -17.33 0.37
N LEU A 21 -5.80 -16.20 0.73
CA LEU A 21 -6.70 -15.42 -0.15
C LEU A 21 -6.02 -14.17 -0.72
N GLY A 22 -4.73 -14.29 -0.99
CA GLY A 22 -3.92 -13.20 -1.50
C GLY A 22 -2.45 -13.32 -1.12
N PHE A 23 -1.67 -12.41 -1.67
CA PHE A 23 -0.27 -12.25 -1.34
C PHE A 23 0.13 -10.79 -1.41
N THR A 24 1.21 -10.46 -0.71
CA THR A 24 1.87 -9.16 -0.81
C THR A 24 3.29 -9.36 -1.29
N ASP A 25 3.66 -8.63 -2.34
CA ASP A 25 5.03 -8.50 -2.80
C ASP A 25 5.64 -7.24 -2.21
N GLN A 26 6.66 -7.41 -1.38
CA GLN A 26 7.52 -6.30 -0.98
C GLN A 26 8.49 -5.98 -2.12
N ILE A 27 8.30 -4.81 -2.71
CA ILE A 27 9.10 -4.31 -3.83
C ILE A 27 10.41 -3.73 -3.29
N ALA A 28 10.31 -2.87 -2.29
CA ALA A 28 11.45 -2.26 -1.63
C ALA A 28 11.09 -1.83 -0.20
N ILE A 29 12.09 -1.83 0.68
CA ILE A 29 11.99 -1.35 2.06
C ILE A 29 13.30 -0.65 2.42
N HIS A 30 13.22 0.38 3.25
CA HIS A 30 14.40 1.09 3.72
C HIS A 30 14.31 1.40 5.21
N PRO A 31 15.39 1.21 5.99
CA PRO A 31 16.65 0.52 5.62
C PRO A 31 16.46 -0.91 5.08
N PRO A 32 17.39 -1.43 4.25
CA PRO A 32 17.22 -2.76 3.64
C PRO A 32 17.10 -3.93 4.62
N ALA A 33 17.56 -3.75 5.87
CA ALA A 33 17.48 -4.75 6.95
C ALA A 33 16.24 -4.58 7.85
N SER A 34 15.39 -3.59 7.57
CA SER A 34 14.15 -3.38 8.31
C SER A 34 13.19 -4.56 8.13
N ASP A 35 12.43 -4.83 9.17
CA ASP A 35 11.45 -5.90 9.23
C ASP A 35 10.04 -5.34 9.41
N LEU A 36 9.12 -5.86 8.60
CA LEU A 36 7.73 -5.39 8.59
C LEU A 36 7.02 -5.60 9.93
N ARG A 37 7.35 -6.66 10.67
CA ARG A 37 6.71 -6.98 11.96
C ARG A 37 7.27 -6.10 13.07
N ARG A 38 8.55 -5.74 12.99
CA ARG A 38 9.15 -4.76 13.92
C ARG A 38 8.71 -3.32 13.62
N GLY A 39 8.34 -3.03 12.38
CA GLY A 39 7.93 -1.68 11.98
C GLY A 39 9.07 -0.67 11.98
N ASP A 40 10.32 -1.13 11.90
CA ASP A 40 11.55 -0.32 12.00
C ASP A 40 12.02 0.23 10.65
N PHE A 41 11.09 0.47 9.72
CA PHE A 41 11.38 1.03 8.40
C PHE A 41 11.06 2.52 8.35
N LEU A 42 11.81 3.25 7.52
CA LEU A 42 11.51 4.64 7.16
C LEU A 42 10.46 4.70 6.06
N TRP A 43 10.56 3.79 5.09
CA TRP A 43 9.57 3.64 4.04
C TRP A 43 9.55 2.22 3.45
N ARG A 44 8.42 1.86 2.86
CA ARG A 44 8.18 0.58 2.20
C ARG A 44 7.27 0.76 1.00
N LEU A 45 7.67 0.18 -0.13
CA LEU A 45 6.86 0.04 -1.33
C LEU A 45 6.46 -1.43 -1.51
N SER A 46 5.18 -1.67 -1.75
CA SER A 46 4.64 -3.02 -1.92
C SER A 46 3.50 -3.05 -2.93
N SER A 47 3.22 -4.24 -3.45
CA SER A 47 1.99 -4.52 -4.18
C SER A 47 1.28 -5.73 -3.57
N ALA A 48 -0.01 -5.85 -3.78
CA ALA A 48 -0.77 -6.97 -3.26
C ALA A 48 -1.87 -7.39 -4.24
N ARG A 49 -2.05 -8.71 -4.35
CA ARG A 49 -3.22 -9.31 -5.00
C ARG A 49 -4.23 -9.65 -3.90
N ILE A 50 -5.46 -9.18 -4.08
CA ILE A 50 -6.54 -9.34 -3.10
C ILE A 50 -7.59 -10.29 -3.68
N GLU A 51 -7.79 -11.44 -3.05
CA GLU A 51 -8.89 -12.36 -3.40
C GLU A 51 -10.05 -12.24 -2.41
N LYS A 52 -9.72 -11.92 -1.15
CA LYS A 52 -10.71 -11.58 -0.12
C LYS A 52 -10.23 -10.40 0.71
N ALA A 53 -11.17 -9.55 1.09
CA ALA A 53 -10.89 -8.43 1.97
C ALA A 53 -10.34 -8.92 3.32
N SER A 54 -9.35 -8.20 3.84
CA SER A 54 -8.73 -8.44 5.14
C SER A 54 -8.42 -7.09 5.78
N PRO A 55 -8.45 -6.99 7.12
CA PRO A 55 -7.95 -5.80 7.80
C PRO A 55 -6.52 -5.49 7.38
N PHE A 56 -6.21 -4.20 7.31
CA PHE A 56 -4.86 -3.74 7.07
C PHE A 56 -3.99 -3.95 8.32
N SER A 57 -2.71 -4.28 8.10
CA SER A 57 -1.73 -4.23 9.19
C SER A 57 -1.55 -2.80 9.68
N THR A 58 -1.51 -2.64 11.01
CA THR A 58 -1.20 -1.39 11.69
C THR A 58 0.31 -1.16 11.71
N PHE A 59 0.73 0.05 11.35
CA PHE A 59 2.11 0.52 11.42
C PHE A 59 2.14 1.81 12.23
N PRO A 60 2.50 1.74 13.53
CA PRO A 60 2.62 2.91 14.39
C PRO A 60 3.47 4.00 13.75
N GLU A 61 3.06 5.26 13.88
CA GLU A 61 3.80 6.44 13.39
C GLU A 61 4.03 6.51 11.87
N HIS A 62 3.36 5.68 11.08
CA HIS A 62 3.45 5.71 9.63
C HIS A 62 2.20 6.35 9.01
N ASP A 63 2.39 7.00 7.86
CA ASP A 63 1.33 7.33 6.93
C ASP A 63 1.36 6.34 5.75
N ARG A 64 0.23 6.18 5.07
CA ARG A 64 0.07 5.22 3.98
C ARG A 64 -0.58 5.85 2.78
N VAL A 65 -0.17 5.40 1.61
CA VAL A 65 -0.82 5.69 0.32
C VAL A 65 -1.21 4.36 -0.32
N LEU A 66 -2.47 4.22 -0.71
CA LEU A 66 -3.01 3.07 -1.42
C LEU A 66 -3.48 3.50 -2.81
N ILE A 67 -3.15 2.70 -3.82
CA ILE A 67 -3.65 2.87 -5.19
C ILE A 67 -4.21 1.54 -5.65
N ILE A 68 -5.46 1.53 -6.12
CA ILE A 68 -6.06 0.35 -6.75
C ILE A 68 -5.64 0.33 -8.22
N LEU A 69 -4.90 -0.70 -8.61
CA LEU A 69 -4.34 -0.85 -9.96
C LEU A 69 -5.24 -1.65 -10.90
N GLU A 70 -6.04 -2.57 -10.35
CA GLU A 70 -6.93 -3.43 -11.13
C GLU A 70 -8.22 -3.72 -10.37
N GLY A 71 -9.36 -3.65 -11.07
CA GLY A 71 -10.70 -3.87 -10.50
C GLY A 71 -11.45 -2.57 -10.21
N SER A 72 -12.57 -2.65 -9.49
CA SER A 72 -13.53 -1.54 -9.33
C SER A 72 -13.34 -0.69 -8.07
N GLY A 73 -12.47 -1.08 -7.15
CA GLY A 73 -12.19 -0.33 -5.93
C GLY A 73 -12.38 -1.12 -4.63
N VAL A 74 -12.22 -0.42 -3.52
CA VAL A 74 -12.41 -0.92 -2.15
C VAL A 74 -13.15 0.11 -1.31
N ARG A 75 -13.88 -0.36 -0.30
CA ARG A 75 -14.37 0.47 0.79
C ARG A 75 -13.43 0.32 1.97
N ILE A 76 -12.92 1.44 2.46
CA ILE A 76 -12.06 1.53 3.63
C ILE A 76 -12.89 2.00 4.82
N VAL A 77 -12.64 1.39 5.98
CA VAL A 77 -13.33 1.69 7.23
C VAL A 77 -12.28 1.94 8.30
N HIS A 78 -12.18 3.19 8.76
CA HIS A 78 -11.24 3.62 9.79
C HIS A 78 -11.92 3.69 11.16
N GLN A 79 -11.26 3.17 12.19
CA GLN A 79 -11.73 3.26 13.58
C GLN A 79 -10.85 4.24 14.37
N PHE A 80 -11.21 5.53 14.34
CA PHE A 80 -10.42 6.58 15.00
C PHE A 80 -10.61 6.62 16.51
N SER A 81 -11.84 6.38 16.98
CA SER A 81 -12.18 6.30 18.40
C SER A 81 -13.31 5.29 18.64
N PRO A 82 -13.52 4.80 19.87
CA PRO A 82 -14.59 3.85 20.16
C PRO A 82 -15.97 4.39 19.73
N GLY A 83 -16.57 3.75 18.73
CA GLY A 83 -17.87 4.14 18.17
C GLY A 83 -17.82 5.21 17.07
N GLU A 84 -16.64 5.74 16.74
CA GLU A 84 -16.43 6.68 15.65
C GLU A 84 -15.75 5.98 14.47
N VAL A 85 -16.50 5.87 13.37
CA VAL A 85 -16.05 5.18 12.17
C VAL A 85 -16.15 6.13 10.98
N GLU A 86 -15.06 6.24 10.23
CA GLU A 86 -15.06 6.90 8.92
C GLU A 86 -15.08 5.84 7.83
N ILE A 87 -15.92 6.04 6.81
CA ILE A 87 -16.07 5.12 5.68
C ILE A 87 -15.82 5.88 4.39
N THR A 88 -14.87 5.38 3.59
CA THR A 88 -14.48 6.00 2.32
C THR A 88 -14.35 4.93 1.23
N ASP A 89 -14.99 5.17 0.08
CA ASP A 89 -14.82 4.34 -1.11
C ASP A 89 -13.62 4.85 -1.92
N VAL A 90 -12.64 3.97 -2.17
CA VAL A 90 -11.42 4.26 -2.91
C VAL A 90 -11.55 3.70 -4.31
N LEU A 91 -11.51 4.59 -5.30
CA LEU A 91 -11.70 4.28 -6.70
C LEU A 91 -10.38 3.85 -7.38
N PRO A 92 -10.46 3.18 -8.55
CA PRO A 92 -9.29 2.80 -9.32
C PRO A 92 -8.42 3.99 -9.71
N LEU A 93 -7.10 3.81 -9.61
CA LEU A 93 -6.08 4.78 -10.02
C LEU A 93 -6.09 6.12 -9.27
N GLU A 94 -6.85 6.23 -8.18
CA GLU A 94 -6.83 7.36 -7.27
C GLU A 94 -5.98 7.04 -6.03
N PRO A 95 -4.92 7.84 -5.74
CA PRO A 95 -4.17 7.70 -4.50
C PRO A 95 -5.04 8.05 -3.30
N TYR A 96 -5.13 7.12 -2.36
CA TYR A 96 -5.82 7.31 -1.09
C TYR A 96 -4.81 7.34 0.05
N GLU A 97 -4.78 8.44 0.79
CA GLU A 97 -3.87 8.67 1.91
C GLU A 97 -4.58 8.45 3.24
N PHE A 98 -3.95 7.73 4.16
CA PHE A 98 -4.51 7.47 5.49
C PHE A 98 -3.42 7.14 6.52
N PRO A 99 -3.69 7.37 7.82
CA PRO A 99 -2.77 7.01 8.89
C PRO A 99 -2.61 5.49 9.00
N GLY A 100 -1.36 5.02 9.07
CA GLY A 100 -1.03 3.61 9.23
C GLY A 100 -1.23 3.08 10.64
N ASP A 101 -1.34 3.95 11.64
CA ASP A 101 -1.51 3.63 13.05
C ASP A 101 -2.99 3.54 13.48
N VAL A 102 -3.93 3.83 12.59
CA VAL A 102 -5.37 3.70 12.83
C VAL A 102 -5.86 2.31 12.38
N PRO A 103 -6.56 1.54 13.23
CA PRO A 103 -7.19 0.29 12.82
C PRO A 103 -8.09 0.51 11.61
N THR A 104 -7.82 -0.25 10.54
CA THR A 104 -8.41 -0.03 9.24
C THR A 104 -8.88 -1.34 8.63
N ASP A 105 -10.19 -1.46 8.42
CA ASP A 105 -10.81 -2.57 7.72
C ASP A 105 -10.98 -2.26 6.23
N CYS A 106 -11.13 -3.32 5.45
CA CYS A 106 -11.29 -3.25 4.01
C CYS A 106 -12.47 -4.12 3.58
N VAL A 107 -13.30 -3.61 2.68
CA VAL A 107 -14.33 -4.36 1.97
C VAL A 107 -14.06 -4.25 0.47
N LEU A 108 -14.05 -5.37 -0.23
CA LEU A 108 -13.83 -5.39 -1.67
C LEU A 108 -15.08 -4.90 -2.40
N LEU A 109 -14.93 -3.89 -3.26
CA LEU A 109 -15.93 -3.50 -4.26
C LEU A 109 -15.62 -4.08 -5.64
N GLY A 110 -14.61 -4.96 -5.72
CA GLY A 110 -14.13 -5.59 -6.95
C GLY A 110 -12.66 -5.34 -7.26
N ALA A 111 -11.89 -4.68 -6.38
CA ALA A 111 -10.44 -4.58 -6.51
C ALA A 111 -9.79 -5.98 -6.50
N ARG A 112 -8.78 -6.16 -7.37
CA ARG A 112 -8.00 -7.39 -7.52
C ARG A 112 -6.52 -7.17 -7.25
N PHE A 113 -6.01 -5.99 -7.60
CA PHE A 113 -4.60 -5.66 -7.47
C PHE A 113 -4.39 -4.24 -6.99
N VAL A 114 -3.48 -4.06 -6.05
CA VAL A 114 -3.20 -2.77 -5.41
C VAL A 114 -1.71 -2.52 -5.24
N CYS A 115 -1.33 -1.25 -5.21
CA CYS A 115 -0.02 -0.76 -4.81
C CYS A 115 -0.15 0.01 -3.49
N GLY A 116 0.79 -0.21 -2.59
CA GLY A 116 0.83 0.45 -1.29
C GLY A 116 2.21 1.03 -1.00
N PHE A 117 2.23 2.29 -0.59
CA PHE A 117 3.39 2.93 0.00
C PHE A 117 3.11 3.20 1.48
N SER A 118 4.07 2.90 2.34
CA SER A 118 4.03 3.23 3.77
C SER A 118 5.32 3.95 4.11
N GLY A 119 5.26 5.00 4.93
CA GLY A 119 6.46 5.70 5.37
C GLY A 119 6.23 6.41 6.69
N LEU A 120 7.31 6.70 7.41
CA LEU A 120 7.20 7.43 8.67
C LEU A 120 6.47 8.76 8.46
N ARG A 121 5.62 9.11 9.41
CA ARG A 121 4.79 10.29 9.36
C ARG A 121 5.63 11.54 9.12
N GLY A 122 5.22 12.33 8.12
CA GLY A 122 5.96 13.52 7.69
C GLY A 122 7.19 13.26 6.81
N ALA A 123 7.56 12.01 6.53
CA ALA A 123 8.60 11.64 5.56
C ALA A 123 8.06 11.50 4.12
N ILE A 124 6.77 11.22 3.97
CA ILE A 124 6.13 10.94 2.67
C ILE A 124 5.93 12.21 1.82
N PHE A 125 5.94 13.41 2.42
CA PHE A 125 5.46 14.63 1.75
C PHE A 125 6.40 15.85 1.77
N ARG A 126 7.71 15.67 1.98
CA ARG A 126 8.63 16.79 1.81
C ARG A 126 9.14 16.86 0.36
N ASN A 127 8.62 17.85 -0.37
CA ASN A 127 9.04 18.32 -1.71
C ASN A 127 8.65 17.51 -2.96
N SER A 128 7.39 17.61 -3.39
CA SER A 128 7.09 17.63 -4.84
C SER A 128 5.79 18.40 -5.12
N PRO A 129 5.83 19.57 -5.79
CA PRO A 129 4.64 20.34 -6.15
C PRO A 129 3.85 19.71 -7.32
N LYS A 130 4.19 18.48 -7.72
CA LYS A 130 3.47 17.74 -8.74
C LYS A 130 2.57 16.74 -8.03
N ARG A 131 1.26 17.08 -8.00
CA ARG A 131 0.18 16.10 -7.85
C ARG A 131 0.57 14.82 -8.59
N PHE A 132 0.26 13.65 -8.03
CA PHE A 132 0.29 12.37 -8.74
C PHE A 132 -0.70 12.42 -9.91
N SER A 133 -0.33 13.12 -10.98
CA SER A 133 -1.03 13.15 -12.25
C SER A 133 -0.71 11.84 -12.94
N THR A 134 -1.61 10.87 -12.77
CA THR A 134 -1.78 9.69 -13.62
C THR A 134 -0.47 9.09 -14.14
N CYS A 135 0.14 8.16 -13.39
CA CYS A 135 0.97 7.15 -14.03
C CYS A 135 0.06 6.39 -15.01
N ARG A 136 0.15 6.70 -16.31
CA ARG A 136 -0.44 5.86 -17.35
C ARG A 136 0.29 4.53 -17.31
N PHE A 137 -0.41 3.50 -16.85
CA PHE A 137 -0.02 2.11 -17.07
C PHE A 137 -0.46 1.68 -18.47
N ASP A 138 -0.10 2.46 -19.49
CA ASP A 138 -0.34 2.08 -20.87
C ASP A 138 0.92 1.35 -21.36
N ASP A 139 0.75 0.08 -21.72
CA ASP A 139 1.64 -0.76 -22.52
C ASP A 139 2.86 -1.45 -21.85
N ALA A 140 2.69 -2.02 -20.65
CA ALA A 140 3.59 -3.09 -20.20
C ALA A 140 2.96 -4.47 -20.48
N PRO A 141 3.45 -5.26 -21.45
CA PRO A 141 3.03 -6.64 -21.59
C PRO A 141 3.57 -7.44 -20.40
N TRP A 142 2.65 -7.97 -19.60
CA TRP A 142 2.96 -8.85 -18.48
C TRP A 142 3.47 -10.20 -19.03
N PHE A 143 4.79 -10.36 -19.12
CA PHE A 143 5.45 -11.66 -19.31
C PHE A 143 6.72 -11.75 -18.45
#